data_AF-A0AAD0RXM6-F1
#
_entry.id   AF-A0AAD0RXM6-F1
#
_cell.length_a   1.000
_cell.length_b   1.000
_cell.length_c   1.000
_cell.angle_alpha   90.00
_cell.angle_beta   90.00
_cell.angle_gamma   90.00
#
_symmetry.space_group_name_H-M   'P 1'
#
loop_
_entity.id
_entity.type
_entity.pdbx_description
1 polymer ?
#
loop_
_entity_poly.entity_id
_entity_poly.type
_entity_poly.pdbx_seq_one_letter_code
_entity_poly.pdbx_strand_id
1 'polypeptide(L)'
;MTPFSPSTFAKPPPAAQLRQLSQTLDACALALNCFSQLRSTLTAIQAQTTPSSHQHLLACLSLEVLDNYAAQLRHINATAQNEHQSLSPT
;
A
#
# COMPACT_ATOMS: atom_id res chain seq x y z
N MET A 1 4.00 -28.14 37.08
CA MET A 1 3.38 -28.13 35.74
C MET A 1 2.07 -27.38 35.83
N THR A 2 2.08 -26.08 35.54
CA THR A 2 0.86 -25.28 35.43
C THR A 2 0.32 -25.41 33.99
N PRO A 3 -0.95 -25.75 33.79
CA PRO A 3 -1.50 -25.97 32.45
C PRO A 3 -1.61 -24.63 31.72
N PHE A 4 -1.05 -24.56 30.51
CA PHE A 4 -1.26 -23.46 29.57
C PHE A 4 -2.68 -23.57 29.01
N SER A 5 -3.57 -22.68 29.45
CA SER A 5 -4.90 -22.53 28.86
C SER A 5 -4.80 -21.91 27.47
N PRO A 6 -5.38 -22.52 26.41
CA PRO A 6 -5.36 -21.98 25.05
C PRO A 6 -6.46 -20.93 24.88
N SER A 7 -6.38 -19.82 25.61
CA SER A 7 -7.39 -18.76 25.55
C SER A 7 -6.76 -17.38 25.69
N THR A 8 -5.99 -16.92 24.71
CA THR A 8 -5.77 -15.46 24.58
C THR A 8 -5.41 -14.99 23.16
N PHE A 9 -5.92 -15.65 22.11
CA PHE A 9 -6.17 -14.93 20.85
C PHE A 9 -7.49 -14.16 21.02
N ALA A 10 -7.51 -13.23 21.98
CA ALA A 10 -8.65 -12.33 22.14
C ALA A 10 -8.70 -11.46 20.89
N LYS A 11 -9.73 -11.66 20.05
CA LYS A 11 -10.00 -10.80 18.90
C LYS A 11 -9.95 -9.35 19.41
N PRO A 12 -9.09 -8.49 18.83
CA PRO A 12 -8.96 -7.12 19.31
C PRO A 12 -10.34 -6.48 19.32
N PRO A 13 -10.66 -5.67 20.35
CA PRO A 13 -11.98 -5.05 20.44
C PRO A 13 -12.27 -4.30 19.14
N PRO A 14 -13.54 -4.25 18.68
CA PRO A 14 -13.90 -3.69 17.37
C PRO A 14 -13.39 -2.25 17.18
N ALA A 15 -13.29 -1.47 18.27
CA ALA A 15 -12.69 -0.13 18.26
C ALA A 15 -11.17 -0.12 17.96
N ALA A 16 -10.42 -1.12 18.43
CA ALA A 16 -9.00 -1.28 18.11
C ALA A 16 -8.80 -1.72 16.65
N GLN A 17 -9.70 -2.57 16.13
CA GLN A 17 -9.70 -2.97 14.72
C GLN A 17 -9.95 -1.77 13.80
N LEU A 18 -10.98 -0.96 14.08
CA LEU A 18 -11.28 0.25 13.29
C LEU A 18 -10.12 1.25 13.29
N ARG A 19 -9.48 1.47 14.44
CA ARG A 19 -8.31 2.37 14.53
C ARG A 19 -7.14 1.86 13.72
N GLN A 20 -6.82 0.57 13.83
CA GLN A 20 -5.72 -0.04 13.08
C GLN A 20 -6.00 -0.02 11.57
N LEU A 21 -7.25 -0.21 11.17
CA LEU A 21 -7.68 -0.13 9.78
C LEU A 21 -7.57 1.31 9.25
N SER A 22 -8.00 2.32 10.02
CA SER A 22 -7.79 3.74 9.69
C SER A 22 -6.31 4.08 9.51
N GLN A 23 -5.44 3.66 10.43
CA GLN A 23 -3.99 3.88 10.33
C GLN A 23 -3.38 3.21 9.09
N THR A 24 -3.90 2.03 8.71
CA THR A 24 -3.47 1.33 7.50
C THR A 24 -3.87 2.11 6.26
N LEU A 25 -5.09 2.65 6.21
CA LEU A 25 -5.56 3.51 5.12
C LEU A 25 -4.70 4.78 4.97
N ASP A 26 -4.37 5.44 6.08
CA ASP A 26 -3.50 6.62 6.08
C ASP A 26 -2.09 6.28 5.56
N ALA A 27 -1.53 5.15 6.00
CA ALA A 27 -0.23 4.66 5.51
C ALA A 27 -0.28 4.31 4.02
N CYS A 28 -1.37 3.69 3.54
CA CYS A 28 -1.59 3.41 2.12
C CYS A 28 -1.67 4.71 1.31
N ALA A 29 -2.37 5.74 1.80
CA ALA A 29 -2.44 7.04 1.14
C ALA A 29 -1.07 7.72 1.04
N LEU A 30 -0.28 7.68 2.12
CA LEU A 30 1.08 8.20 2.12
C LEU A 30 1.99 7.45 1.13
N ALA A 31 1.93 6.13 1.12
CA ALA A 31 2.71 5.30 0.21
C ALA A 31 2.34 5.56 -1.27
N LEU A 32 1.05 5.70 -1.58
CA LEU A 32 0.59 6.06 -2.93
C LEU A 32 1.09 7.45 -3.36
N ASN A 33 1.12 8.42 -2.44
CA ASN A 33 1.68 9.74 -2.72
C ASN A 33 3.19 9.65 -3.02
N CYS A 34 3.95 8.88 -2.23
CA CYS A 34 5.37 8.62 -2.47
C CYS A 34 5.60 7.94 -3.83
N PHE A 35 4.76 6.96 -4.20
CA PHE A 35 4.83 6.31 -5.51
C PHE A 35 4.56 7.31 -6.64
N SER A 36 3.61 8.23 -6.48
CA SER A 36 3.38 9.29 -7.47
C SER A 36 4.62 10.17 -7.69
N GLN A 37 5.33 10.52 -6.61
CA GLN A 37 6.56 11.31 -6.71
C GLN A 37 7.68 10.52 -7.39
N LEU A 38 7.89 9.26 -6.99
CA LEU A 38 8.89 8.38 -7.63
C LEU A 38 8.61 8.20 -9.12
N ARG A 39 7.33 8.01 -9.49
CA ARG A 39 6.90 7.89 -10.89
C ARG A 39 7.24 9.15 -11.69
N SER A 40 6.94 10.32 -11.12
CA SER A 40 7.29 11.61 -11.74
C SER A 40 8.79 11.74 -11.98
N THR A 41 9.60 11.42 -10.96
CA THR A 41 11.07 11.47 -11.05
C THR A 41 11.61 10.50 -12.09
N LEU A 42 11.14 9.25 -12.10
CA LEU A 42 11.56 8.25 -13.08
C LEU A 42 11.16 8.63 -14.49
N THR A 43 9.99 9.22 -14.69
CA THR A 43 9.54 9.74 -16.00
C THR A 43 10.45 10.88 -16.47
N ALA A 44 10.85 11.78 -15.57
CA ALA A 44 11.77 12.87 -15.88
C ALA A 44 13.17 12.35 -16.23
N ILE A 45 13.65 11.30 -15.55
CA ILE A 45 14.91 10.62 -15.89
C ILE A 45 14.78 9.96 -17.27
N GLN A 46 13.71 9.20 -17.50
CA GLN A 46 13.45 8.52 -18.77
C GLN A 46 13.47 9.51 -19.95
N ALA A 47 12.83 10.67 -19.79
CA ALA A 47 12.76 11.73 -20.81
C ALA A 47 14.14 12.35 -21.14
N GLN A 48 15.09 12.32 -20.21
CA GLN A 48 16.45 12.83 -20.39
C GLN A 48 17.42 11.76 -20.91
N THR A 49 17.03 10.49 -20.90
CA THR A 49 17.90 9.37 -21.33
C THR A 49 17.69 9.05 -22.81
N THR A 50 18.77 8.72 -23.50
CA THR A 50 18.71 8.31 -24.90
C THR A 50 17.86 7.03 -25.03
N PRO A 51 16.83 7.00 -25.90
CA PRO A 51 16.08 5.78 -26.19
C PRO A 51 17.06 4.77 -26.81
N SER A 52 17.13 3.55 -26.24
CA SER A 52 18.16 2.48 -26.42
C SER A 52 19.29 2.42 -25.39
N SER A 53 19.42 3.41 -24.50
CA SER A 53 20.36 3.31 -23.39
C SER A 53 19.87 2.33 -22.30
N HIS A 54 20.81 1.70 -21.60
CA HIS A 54 20.51 0.85 -20.44
C HIS A 54 19.73 1.63 -19.35
N GLN A 55 20.05 2.91 -19.15
CA GLN A 55 19.35 3.77 -18.20
C GLN A 55 17.89 3.98 -18.59
N HIS A 56 17.59 4.14 -19.88
CA HIS A 56 16.22 4.24 -20.36
C HIS A 56 15.43 2.95 -20.08
N LEU A 57 16.03 1.79 -20.36
CA LEU A 57 15.41 0.49 -20.07
C LEU A 57 15.15 0.31 -18.57
N LEU A 58 16.13 0.65 -17.72
CA LEU A 58 15.96 0.60 -16.27
C LEU A 58 14.85 1.52 -15.78
N ALA A 59 14.73 2.72 -16.34
CA ALA A 59 13.65 3.65 -16.00
C ALA A 59 12.28 3.08 -16.40
N CYS A 60 12.15 2.50 -17.60
CA CYS A 60 10.92 1.82 -18.05
C CYS A 60 10.51 0.69 -17.11
N LEU A 61 11.42 -0.23 -16.81
CA LEU A 61 11.14 -1.37 -15.94
C LEU A 61 10.81 -0.93 -14.51
N SER A 62 11.49 0.11 -14.01
CA SER A 62 11.21 0.67 -12.70
C SER A 62 9.81 1.30 -12.63
N LEU A 63 9.39 2.00 -13.70
CA LEU A 63 8.04 2.54 -13.82
C LEU A 63 6.98 1.44 -13.85
N GLU A 64 7.20 0.37 -14.62
CA GLU A 64 6.27 -0.76 -14.71
C GLU A 64 6.08 -1.46 -13.35
N VAL A 65 7.18 -1.73 -12.65
CA VAL A 65 7.14 -2.33 -11.30
C VAL A 65 6.41 -1.41 -10.33
N LEU A 66 6.71 -0.11 -10.36
CA LEU A 66 6.07 0.88 -9.50
C LEU A 66 4.56 0.99 -9.76
N ASP A 67 4.14 0.97 -11.03
CA ASP A 67 2.72 1.01 -11.41
C ASP A 67 1.99 -0.26 -10.96
N ASN A 68 2.62 -1.44 -11.04
CA ASN A 68 2.06 -2.69 -10.52
C ASN A 68 1.88 -2.64 -8.99
N TYR A 69 2.90 -2.20 -8.25
CA TYR A 69 2.79 -2.04 -6.79
C TYR A 69 1.73 -1.02 -6.40
N ALA A 70 1.63 0.10 -7.13
CA ALA A 70 0.58 1.09 -6.91
C ALA A 70 -0.81 0.51 -7.15
N ALA A 71 -1.00 -0.31 -8.19
CA ALA A 71 -2.27 -0.99 -8.47
C ALA A 71 -2.64 -1.97 -7.34
N GLN A 72 -1.70 -2.80 -6.88
CA GLN A 72 -1.92 -3.72 -5.77
C GLN A 72 -2.27 -2.98 -4.47
N LEU A 73 -1.55 -1.90 -4.17
CA LEU A 73 -1.80 -1.10 -2.98
C LEU A 73 -3.16 -0.41 -3.03
N ARG A 74 -3.58 0.11 -4.20
CA ARG A 74 -4.94 0.65 -4.39
C ARG A 74 -6.01 -0.41 -4.18
N HIS A 75 -5.79 -1.64 -4.66
CA HIS A 75 -6.72 -2.74 -4.46
C HIS A 75 -6.87 -3.08 -2.97
N ILE A 76 -5.75 -3.21 -2.24
CA ILE A 76 -5.76 -3.43 -0.79
C ILE A 76 -6.48 -2.29 -0.07
N ASN A 77 -6.19 -1.04 -0.44
CA ASN A 77 -6.81 0.13 0.14
C ASN A 77 -8.33 0.16 -0.10
N ALA A 78 -8.79 -0.17 -1.31
CA ALA A 78 -10.22 -0.25 -1.63
C ALA A 78 -10.92 -1.36 -0.85
N THR A 79 -10.31 -2.54 -0.73
CA THR A 79 -10.84 -3.63 0.11
C THR A 79 -10.94 -3.21 1.57
N ALA A 80 -9.88 -2.59 2.11
CA ALA A 80 -9.86 -2.08 3.47
C ALA A 80 -10.92 -0.99 3.70
N GLN A 81 -11.13 -0.06 2.75
CA GLN A 81 -12.18 0.95 2.85
C GLN A 81 -13.59 0.34 2.88
N ASN A 82 -13.84 -0.67 2.05
CA ASN A 82 -15.12 -1.40 2.08
C ASN A 82 -15.33 -2.11 3.42
N GLU A 83 -14.30 -2.72 3.98
CA GLU A 83 -14.38 -3.33 5.32
C GLU A 83 -14.60 -2.28 6.41
N HIS A 84 -13.96 -1.11 6.32
CA HIS A 84 -14.17 0.00 7.25
C HIS A 84 -15.63 0.44 7.25
N GLN A 85 -16.23 0.65 6.07
CA GLN A 85 -17.64 1.04 5.93
C GLN A 85 -18.60 -0.02 6.47
N SER A 86 -18.30 -1.30 6.25
CA SER A 86 -19.09 -2.41 6.78
C SER A 86 -19.05 -2.49 8.32
N LEU A 87 -17.91 -2.16 8.93
CA LEU A 87 -17.69 -2.16 10.38
C LEU A 87 -18.14 -0.87 11.08
N SER A 88 -18.38 0.20 10.32
CA SER A 88 -18.94 1.47 10.81
C SER A 88 -20.29 1.78 10.15
N PRO A 89 -21.32 0.93 10.36
CA PRO A 89 -22.67 1.28 9.94
C PRO A 89 -23.16 2.45 10.81
N THR A 90 -23.60 3.51 10.14
CA THR A 90 -24.47 4.55 10.73
C THR A 90 -25.70 3.95 11.40
#